data_AF-A0A1G6WJI1-F1
#
_entry.id   AF-A0A1G6WJI1-F1
#
_cell.length_a   1.000
_cell.length_b   1.000
_cell.length_c   1.000
_cell.angle_alpha   90.00
_cell.angle_beta   90.00
_cell.angle_gamma   90.00
#
_symmetry.space_group_name_H-M   'P 1'
#
loop_
_entity.id
_entity.type
_entity.pdbx_description
1 polymer ?
#
loop_
_entity_poly.entity_id
_entity_poly.type
_entity_poly.pdbx_seq_one_letter_code
_entity_poly.pdbx_strand_id
1 'polypeptide(L)' 'MGTFSIWHWIIVLLVVLLLFGAGKIPRLMGDVAKGVKAFKKGLADDDDSDGSGESRKIEGENTAASERKKDEASNG' A
#
# COMPACT_ATOMS: atom_id res chain seq x y z
N MET A 1 -23.01 -23.12 17.56
CA MET A 1 -22.08 -23.40 16.44
C MET A 1 -21.31 -22.12 16.07
N GLY A 2 -20.57 -21.53 17.03
CA GLY A 2 -19.80 -20.29 16.85
C GLY A 2 -18.33 -20.63 16.65
N THR A 3 -18.02 -21.20 15.49
CA THR A 3 -16.92 -22.16 15.35
C THR A 3 -15.54 -21.59 15.64
N PHE A 4 -15.27 -20.30 15.51
CA PHE A 4 -13.95 -19.77 15.85
C PHE A 4 -14.08 -18.33 16.33
N SER A 5 -14.00 -18.16 17.66
CA SER A 5 -13.94 -16.86 18.33
C SER A 5 -12.92 -15.94 17.64
N ILE A 6 -13.23 -14.64 17.53
CA ILE A 6 -12.35 -13.62 16.92
C ILE A 6 -10.91 -13.71 17.46
N TRP A 7 -10.77 -14.13 18.71
CA TRP A 7 -9.49 -14.44 19.35
C TRP A 7 -8.62 -15.44 18.58
N HIS A 8 -9.20 -16.52 18.02
CA HIS A 8 -8.45 -17.51 17.23
C HIS A 8 -7.82 -16.87 15.99
N TRP A 9 -8.58 -16.04 15.27
CA TRP A 9 -8.09 -15.36 14.06
C TRP A 9 -6.94 -14.40 14.35
N ILE A 10 -6.93 -13.74 15.51
CA ILE A 10 -5.79 -12.89 15.93
C ILE A 10 -4.53 -13.74 16.15
N ILE A 11 -4.63 -14.88 16.85
CA ILE A 11 -3.49 -15.79 17.04
C ILE A 11 -2.97 -16.31 15.69
N VAL A 12 -3.87 -16.73 14.80
CA VAL A 12 -3.48 -17.25 13.48
C VAL A 12 -2.75 -16.19 12.65
N LEU A 13 -3.26 -14.95 12.61
CA LEU A 13 -2.59 -13.85 11.91
C LEU A 13 -1.20 -13.56 12.47
N LEU A 14 -1.04 -13.64 13.80
CA LEU A 14 0.26 -13.44 14.44
C LEU A 14 1.27 -14.52 14.03
N VAL A 15 0.86 -15.79 14.02
CA VAL A 15 1.71 -16.91 13.58
C VAL A 15 2.08 -16.80 12.10
N VAL A 16 1.13 -16.43 11.24
CA VAL A 16 1.38 -16.20 9.81
C VAL A 16 2.38 -15.05 9.62
N LEU A 17 2.24 -13.95 10.37
CA LEU A 17 3.17 -12.82 10.30
C LEU A 17 4.58 -13.19 10.76
N LEU A 18 4.71 -14.07 11.77
CA LEU A 18 6.00 -14.60 12.23
C LEU A 18 6.66 -15.52 11.20
N LEU A 19 5.90 -16.40 10.53
CA LEU A 19 6.40 -17.33 9.52
C LEU A 19 6.81 -16.63 8.22
N PHE A 20 5.99 -15.70 7.74
CA PHE A 20 6.22 -14.98 6.48
C PHE A 20 7.08 -13.73 6.67
N GLY A 21 7.13 -13.19 7.90
CA GLY A 21 7.80 -11.94 8.24
C GLY A 21 7.00 -10.70 7.83
N ALA A 22 7.15 -9.62 8.61
CA ALA A 22 6.45 -8.35 8.37
C ALA A 22 6.81 -7.64 7.05
N GLY A 23 7.90 -8.04 6.38
CA GLY A 23 8.31 -7.43 5.10
C GLY A 23 7.66 -8.05 3.85
N LYS A 24 7.24 -9.32 3.90
CA LYS A 24 6.72 -10.01 2.70
C LYS A 24 5.23 -9.75 2.47
N ILE A 25 4.44 -9.69 3.53
CA ILE A 25 2.99 -9.46 3.47
C ILE A 25 2.66 -8.09 2.82
N PRO A 26 3.26 -6.95 3.23
CA PRO A 26 2.92 -5.65 2.66
C PRO A 26 3.33 -5.51 1.19
N ARG A 27 4.46 -6.12 0.79
CA ARG A 27 4.93 -6.07 -0.59
C ARG A 27 4.00 -6.83 -1.53
N LEU A 28 3.62 -8.06 -1.15
CA LEU A 28 2.67 -8.87 -1.92
C LEU A 28 1.27 -8.23 -1.95
N MET A 29 0.81 -7.73 -0.80
CA MET A 29 -0.51 -7.12 -0.71
C MET A 29 -0.57 -5.77 -1.44
N GLY A 30 0.54 -5.05 -1.58
CA GLY A 30 0.64 -3.84 -2.40
C GLY A 30 0.42 -4.11 -3.89
N ASP A 31 1.00 -5.19 -4.42
CA ASP A 31 0.83 -5.57 -5.83
C ASP A 31 -0.58 -6.11 -6.10
N VAL A 32 -1.13 -6.91 -5.17
CA VAL A 32 -2.53 -7.37 -5.22
C VAL A 32 -3.50 -6.19 -5.13
N ALA A 33 -3.28 -5.23 -4.23
CA ALA A 33 -4.13 -4.06 -4.06
C ALA A 33 -4.13 -3.16 -5.30
N LYS A 34 -2.98 -2.99 -5.97
CA LYS A 34 -2.91 -2.27 -7.25
C LYS A 34 -3.72 -2.95 -8.34
N GLY A 35 -3.62 -4.28 -8.46
CA GLY A 35 -4.40 -5.07 -9.42
C GLY A 35 -5.90 -4.97 -9.16
N VAL A 36 -6.32 -5.14 -7.90
CA VAL A 36 -7.73 -5.01 -7.50
C VAL A 36 -8.25 -3.58 -7.69
N LYS A 37 -7.44 -2.54 -7.41
CA LYS A 37 -7.81 -1.14 -7.63
C LYS A 37 -7.97 -0.81 -9.12
N ALA A 38 -7.08 -1.32 -9.97
CA ALA A 38 -7.19 -1.17 -11.42
C ALA A 38 -8.42 -1.90 -11.97
N PHE A 39 -8.69 -3.11 -11.48
CA PHE A 39 -9.88 -3.88 -11.84
C PHE A 39 -11.17 -3.17 -11.41
N LYS A 40 -11.24 -2.68 -10.16
CA LYS A 40 -12.36 -1.88 -9.65
C LYS A 40 -12.56 -0.61 -10.47
N LYS A 41 -11.47 0.09 -10.82
CA LYS A 41 -11.53 1.31 -11.63
C LYS A 41 -12.01 1.02 -13.05
N GLY A 42 -11.55 -0.06 -13.68
CA GLY A 42 -12.01 -0.47 -15.01
C GLY A 42 -13.50 -0.85 -15.03
N LEU A 43 -13.97 -1.59 -14.01
CA LEU A 43 -15.40 -1.89 -13.87
C LEU A 43 -16.24 -0.64 -13.59
N ALA A 44 -15.72 0.32 -12.82
CA ALA A 44 -16.42 1.58 -12.56
C ALA A 44 -16.40 2.52 -13.77
N ASP A 45 -15.35 2.49 -14.60
CA ASP A 45 -15.25 3.30 -15.84
C ASP A 45 -16.27 2.84 -16.89
N ASP A 46 -16.64 1.55 -16.90
CA ASP A 46 -17.70 1.00 -17.75
C ASP A 46 -19.13 1.35 -17.26
N ASP A 47 -19.32 1.66 -15.97
CA ASP A 47 -20.61 2.04 -15.36
C ASP A 47 -20.79 3.57 -15.24
N ASP A 48 -19.70 4.34 -15.10
CA ASP A 48 -19.69 5.79 -14.88
C ASP A 48 -18.99 6.55 -16.02
N SER A 49 -19.48 6.40 -17.26
CA SER A 49 -19.13 7.32 -18.35
C SER A 49 -19.79 8.70 -18.19
N ASP A 50 -19.67 9.32 -17.00
CA ASP A 50 -19.73 10.77 -16.79
C ASP A 50 -19.25 11.14 -15.37
N GLY A 51 -18.00 11.59 -15.25
CA GLY A 51 -17.60 12.49 -14.16
C GLY A 51 -16.56 12.01 -13.14
N SER A 52 -15.32 12.45 -13.36
CA SER A 52 -14.37 12.93 -12.35
C SER A 52 -13.73 11.92 -11.36
N GLY A 53 -12.40 11.97 -11.22
CA GLY A 53 -11.76 11.54 -9.96
C GLY A 53 -10.32 11.08 -10.04
N GLU A 54 -9.42 12.06 -10.12
CA GLU A 54 -8.08 12.06 -9.53
C GLU A 54 -7.78 10.90 -8.55
N SER A 55 -6.87 9.99 -8.92
CA SER A 55 -6.16 9.17 -7.94
C SER A 55 -4.78 9.77 -7.74
N ARG A 56 -4.72 10.69 -6.77
CA ARG A 56 -3.48 11.20 -6.17
C ARG A 56 -2.41 10.11 -6.06
N LYS A 57 -1.28 10.45 -6.67
CA LYS A 57 0.08 9.96 -6.40
C LYS A 57 0.23 9.63 -4.92
N ILE A 58 0.25 8.34 -4.58
CA ILE A 58 0.90 7.86 -3.37
C ILE A 58 2.25 7.32 -3.85
N GLU A 59 3.13 8.26 -4.19
CA GLU A 59 4.55 7.99 -4.08
C GLU A 59 4.83 7.84 -2.59
N GLY A 60 5.40 6.70 -2.22
CA GLY A 60 6.09 6.57 -0.96
C GLY A 60 7.27 7.55 -0.98
N GLU A 61 7.02 8.76 -0.48
CA GLU A 61 8.05 9.61 0.10
C GLU A 61 8.50 8.93 1.39
N ASN A 62 9.23 7.83 1.22
CA ASN A 62 10.00 7.23 2.29
C ASN A 62 11.21 8.14 2.47
N THR A 63 11.10 9.00 3.48
CA THR A 63 12.16 9.63 4.25
C THR A 63 13.55 9.05 3.97
N ALA A 64 14.24 9.67 3.02
CA ALA A 64 15.69 9.82 3.02
C ALA A 64 15.91 11.33 2.92
N ALA A 65 15.73 12.07 4.02
CA ALA A 65 16.89 12.53 4.78
C ALA A 65 18.01 12.94 3.80
N SER A 66 17.90 14.15 3.25
CA SER A 66 18.70 15.28 3.75
C SER A 66 20.21 15.05 3.55
N GLU A 67 20.72 15.23 2.33
CA GLU A 67 22.15 15.44 2.09
C GLU A 67 22.47 15.90 0.65
N ARG A 68 21.78 16.94 0.13
CA ARG A 68 22.21 17.66 -1.10
C ARG A 68 21.79 19.13 -1.10
N LYS A 69 22.21 19.88 -0.08
CA LYS A 69 22.17 21.35 -0.15
C LYS A 69 23.23 21.98 0.76
N LYS A 70 24.51 21.70 0.49
CA LYS A 70 25.61 22.54 1.02
C LYS A 70 26.78 22.62 0.04
N ASP A 71 26.49 22.69 -1.26
CA ASP A 71 27.51 22.74 -2.31
C ASP A 71 27.23 23.89 -3.30
N GLU A 72 26.74 25.05 -2.85
CA GLU A 72 26.47 26.17 -3.78
C GLU A 72 26.35 27.54 -3.09
N ALA A 73 27.26 27.84 -2.16
CA ALA A 73 27.47 29.20 -1.64
C ALA A 73 28.96 29.52 -1.47
N SER A 74 29.80 28.86 -2.27
CA SER A 74 31.19 29.23 -2.49
C SER A 74 31.36 29.36 -3.99
N ASN A 75 31.66 30.57 -4.45
CA ASN A 75 31.91 30.99 -5.83
C ASN A 75 30.70 31.53 -6.61
N GLY A 76 30.47 32.83 -6.44
CA GLY A 76 29.61 33.70 -7.23
C GLY A 76 29.74 35.13 -6.73
#